data_AF-A0A4V4HBP0-F1
#
_entry.id   AF-A0A4V4HBP0-F1
#
_cell.length_a   1.000
_cell.length_b   1.000
_cell.length_c   1.000
_cell.angle_alpha   90.00
_cell.angle_beta   90.00
_cell.angle_gamma   90.00
#
_symmetry.space_group_name_H-M   'P 1'
#
loop_
_entity.id
_entity.type
_entity.pdbx_description
1 polymer ?
#
loop_
_entity_poly.entity_id
_entity_poly.type
_entity_poly.pdbx_seq_one_letter_code
_entity_poly.pdbx_strand_id
1 'polypeptide(L)'
;MKKAIKTALHWKDKKRQKHTQEPGHTENIDNAAAGTSLSGQNPWIMEQQMQISTGFQFFPDAQNSDFRNAQITNVAGNLNIIKGDSGLSSDTKKITADMIASATPAVPIVFKGREELVKQGVNIFCQQGLRFLAILGAGGMGKTSLALHIMDSDLVQNKFGERCYFIPCELFEDAESLVQGLIHVMELTMQENQSKQKVLFNHLQSAHGDLLIVFDNFETPWNHGNSRIGVKNLLEKIAKCRKVSLIVTMRGPDGPGDIPWKRLGDQSGIPTLSPVPAKEAFKAFAGNKLQSSDDSESQIDSLLYQLEYVPLAIRLSAQHVKRVPLKTLIKMWEKHKTSILAEQTEPGRLTSVSFSIDLSIQIFRIKGRTLELLSTLSFLPDGIPLWVETLEQMFPGEGLSVNVSTLLESSLIYDQNEGLKMLVPVQEHIHSKYPIGQVDVDQLEMFYAQFLKNLPGNDIEAQLELQPHINNIDKIFKTQIRSGHSKTSYMCAVNILDRSWRFVPVSMGLIDLILEKNENVGKGDEIDLKLRKARILRWLQRLQDAEAQVMSAKDCINEEGNISQSEADILGRCFDILQGIYYSQTQYEKAINMSLQAQKYFKQSENQWAQATVVCISRENPRVAKKCNATYG
;
A
#
# COMPACT_ATOMS: atom_id res chain seq x y z
N MET A 1 4.96 -17.30 -41.20
CA MET A 1 4.90 -18.77 -41.03
C MET A 1 4.55 -19.06 -39.58
N LYS A 2 3.41 -19.73 -39.36
CA LYS A 2 2.84 -20.06 -38.03
C LYS A 2 3.75 -21.01 -37.26
N LYS A 3 3.90 -20.82 -35.95
CA LYS A 3 3.99 -21.95 -35.02
C LYS A 3 3.36 -21.60 -33.67
N ALA A 4 2.21 -22.24 -33.44
CA ALA A 4 1.47 -22.22 -32.19
C ALA A 4 2.15 -23.12 -31.16
N ILE A 5 2.16 -22.70 -29.90
CA ILE A 5 2.33 -23.59 -28.75
C ILE A 5 1.12 -23.36 -27.84
N LYS A 6 0.21 -24.33 -27.86
CA LYS A 6 -0.83 -24.52 -26.85
C LYS A 6 -0.18 -25.20 -25.66
N THR A 7 -0.34 -24.64 -24.46
CA THR A 7 -0.17 -25.40 -23.21
C THR A 7 -1.43 -25.24 -22.38
N ALA A 8 -2.08 -26.37 -22.11
CA ALA A 8 -3.34 -26.48 -21.42
C ALA A 8 -3.14 -26.35 -19.90
N LEU A 9 -3.93 -25.48 -19.25
CA LEU A 9 -4.13 -25.50 -17.79
C LEU A 9 -5.32 -26.39 -17.47
N HIS A 10 -5.03 -27.53 -16.86
CA HIS A 10 -6.02 -28.48 -16.37
C HIS A 10 -6.38 -28.12 -14.92
N TRP A 11 -7.51 -27.45 -14.71
CA TRP A 11 -8.06 -27.19 -13.38
C TRP A 11 -8.81 -28.43 -12.90
N LYS A 12 -8.38 -28.99 -11.76
CA LYS A 12 -9.08 -30.06 -11.05
C LYS A 12 -10.19 -29.45 -10.18
N ASP A 13 -11.43 -29.73 -10.56
CA ASP A 13 -12.62 -29.55 -9.75
C ASP A 13 -12.56 -30.42 -8.48
N LYS A 14 -12.56 -29.78 -7.30
CA LYS A 14 -12.89 -30.44 -6.04
C LYS A 14 -14.26 -29.99 -5.57
N LYS A 15 -15.23 -30.88 -5.79
CA LYS A 15 -16.61 -30.87 -5.27
C LYS A 15 -16.65 -30.46 -3.79
N ARG A 16 -17.36 -29.36 -3.48
CA ARG A 16 -17.94 -29.11 -2.15
C ARG A 16 -19.33 -29.75 -2.12
N GLN A 17 -19.48 -30.81 -1.33
CA GLN A 17 -20.78 -31.37 -0.98
C GLN A 17 -21.49 -30.44 0.01
N LYS A 18 -22.73 -30.10 -0.34
CA LYS A 18 -23.73 -29.49 0.55
C LYS A 18 -24.17 -30.55 1.57
N HIS A 19 -24.18 -30.19 2.84
CA HIS A 19 -25.15 -30.74 3.79
C HIS A 19 -25.85 -29.57 4.47
N THR A 20 -27.12 -29.42 4.10
CA THR A 20 -28.11 -28.56 4.74
C THR A 20 -28.98 -29.49 5.58
N GLN A 21 -29.06 -29.24 6.88
CA GLN A 21 -30.16 -29.73 7.72
C GLN A 21 -30.71 -28.55 8.52
N GLU A 22 -32.03 -28.49 8.51
CA GLU A 22 -32.94 -27.46 8.99
C GLU A 22 -33.21 -27.55 10.52
N PRO A 23 -33.98 -26.59 11.11
CA PRO A 23 -33.88 -26.16 12.50
C PRO A 23 -34.91 -26.79 13.44
N GLY A 24 -34.71 -26.60 14.75
CA GLY A 24 -35.70 -26.96 15.78
C GLY A 24 -35.63 -26.07 17.03
N HIS A 25 -36.70 -25.29 17.21
CA HIS A 25 -37.42 -24.96 18.45
C HIS A 25 -36.81 -24.14 19.61
N THR A 26 -37.31 -22.88 19.71
CA THR A 26 -38.06 -22.22 20.83
C THR A 26 -37.82 -22.61 22.29
N GLU A 27 -37.53 -21.59 23.13
CA GLU A 27 -38.30 -21.09 24.32
C GLU A 27 -37.45 -20.03 25.06
N ASN A 28 -37.84 -18.74 25.07
CA ASN A 28 -38.60 -18.00 26.10
C ASN A 28 -38.11 -18.14 27.56
N ILE A 29 -37.81 -17.00 28.22
CA ILE A 29 -38.40 -16.53 29.51
C ILE A 29 -37.58 -15.36 30.13
N ASP A 30 -38.29 -14.23 30.33
CA ASP A 30 -38.30 -13.23 31.43
C ASP A 30 -37.02 -12.51 31.91
N ASN A 31 -36.95 -11.17 31.86
CA ASN A 31 -37.63 -10.12 32.68
C ASN A 31 -37.12 -9.98 34.13
N ALA A 32 -36.46 -8.84 34.41
CA ALA A 32 -36.53 -8.02 35.64
C ALA A 32 -35.65 -6.76 35.40
N ALA A 33 -36.17 -5.53 35.28
CA ALA A 33 -36.68 -4.63 36.34
C ALA A 33 -35.65 -4.38 37.46
N ALA A 34 -35.38 -3.18 38.00
CA ALA A 34 -35.79 -1.80 37.78
C ALA A 34 -35.03 -0.93 38.82
N GLY A 35 -34.96 0.40 38.59
CA GLY A 35 -34.86 1.47 39.61
C GLY A 35 -33.53 1.60 40.39
N THR A 36 -32.91 2.77 40.53
CA THR A 36 -33.41 3.97 41.24
C THR A 36 -32.35 5.09 41.00
N SER A 37 -32.65 6.29 40.49
CA SER A 37 -33.13 7.53 41.18
C SER A 37 -32.24 7.96 42.37
N LEU A 38 -31.83 9.21 42.64
CA LEU A 38 -32.26 10.56 42.23
C LEU A 38 -31.36 11.58 42.99
N SER A 39 -31.43 12.86 42.57
CA SER A 39 -31.11 14.10 43.33
C SER A 39 -29.62 14.43 43.61
N GLY A 40 -29.14 15.67 43.56
CA GLY A 40 -29.76 16.97 43.31
C GLY A 40 -29.03 18.08 44.12
N GLN A 41 -28.96 19.26 43.50
CA GLN A 41 -28.81 20.61 44.10
C GLN A 41 -27.42 21.24 44.33
N ASN A 42 -27.19 22.33 43.58
CA ASN A 42 -26.35 23.51 43.90
C ASN A 42 -27.12 24.47 44.84
N PRO A 43 -26.46 25.41 45.55
CA PRO A 43 -26.30 26.79 45.02
C PRO A 43 -25.01 27.57 45.43
N TRP A 44 -24.45 28.37 44.49
CA TRP A 44 -24.02 29.80 44.50
C TRP A 44 -23.89 30.55 45.88
N ILE A 45 -22.93 31.44 46.23
CA ILE A 45 -22.03 32.47 45.62
C ILE A 45 -20.96 32.90 46.67
N MET A 46 -19.71 33.27 46.30
CA MET A 46 -19.12 34.62 46.46
C MET A 46 -17.67 34.73 45.93
N GLU A 47 -17.44 35.81 45.18
CA GLU A 47 -16.27 36.22 44.40
C GLU A 47 -15.07 36.69 45.23
N GLN A 48 -13.86 36.61 44.65
CA GLN A 48 -13.00 37.78 44.43
C GLN A 48 -11.83 37.49 43.46
N GLN A 49 -11.83 38.26 42.34
CA GLN A 49 -10.72 38.92 41.62
C GLN A 49 -9.43 38.13 41.31
N MET A 50 -8.75 38.19 40.17
CA MET A 50 -8.72 38.96 38.90
C MET A 50 -7.65 38.15 38.08
N GLN A 51 -7.63 38.00 36.76
CA GLN A 51 -7.57 39.03 35.73
C GLN A 51 -7.69 38.35 34.34
N ILE A 52 -8.30 39.10 33.43
CA ILE A 52 -8.69 38.76 32.06
C ILE A 52 -7.48 38.88 31.11
N SER A 53 -7.35 37.98 30.13
CA SER A 53 -6.99 38.40 28.77
C SER A 53 -7.44 37.37 27.72
N THR A 54 -8.42 37.80 26.92
CA THR A 54 -8.67 37.55 25.48
C THR A 54 -7.67 36.62 24.77
N GLY A 55 -8.07 35.64 23.97
CA GLY A 55 -9.08 35.67 22.92
C GLY A 55 -8.47 34.94 21.72
N PHE A 56 -9.23 34.03 21.14
CA PHE A 56 -8.85 33.24 19.98
C PHE A 56 -8.48 34.14 18.79
N GLN A 57 -7.26 34.01 18.26
CA GLN A 57 -6.92 34.46 16.91
C GLN A 57 -6.11 33.39 16.19
N PHE A 58 -6.75 32.83 15.17
CA PHE A 58 -6.11 32.24 14.00
C PHE A 58 -5.12 33.26 13.40
N PHE A 59 -3.90 32.82 13.09
CA PHE A 59 -3.15 33.35 11.96
C PHE A 59 -2.53 32.20 11.15
N PRO A 60 -2.53 32.32 9.81
CA PRO A 60 -1.92 31.40 8.87
C PRO A 60 -0.41 31.67 8.75
N ASP A 61 0.23 30.92 7.86
CA ASP A 61 1.61 31.07 7.38
C ASP A 61 2.65 30.15 8.01
N ALA A 62 2.87 29.07 7.27
CA ALA A 62 4.11 28.34 7.22
C ALA A 62 5.25 29.27 6.77
N GLN A 63 6.30 29.39 7.58
CA GLN A 63 7.70 29.34 7.14
C GLN A 63 8.64 29.48 8.36
N ASN A 64 9.72 28.69 8.34
CA ASN A 64 10.87 28.74 9.25
C ASN A 64 10.62 28.49 10.74
N SER A 65 10.93 27.27 11.17
CA SER A 65 11.29 27.00 12.56
C SER A 65 12.67 26.34 12.59
N ASP A 66 13.70 27.21 12.59
CA ASP A 66 15.10 26.83 12.80
C ASP A 66 15.31 26.52 14.29
N PHE A 67 15.26 25.23 14.65
CA PHE A 67 15.53 24.76 16.01
C PHE A 67 17.01 24.39 16.15
N ARG A 68 17.90 25.38 16.08
CA ARG A 68 19.35 25.14 16.19
C ARG A 68 19.94 25.17 17.58
N ASN A 69 19.22 25.52 18.64
CA ASN A 69 19.79 25.52 20.00
C ASN A 69 18.74 25.27 21.09
N ALA A 70 18.64 24.02 21.53
CA ALA A 70 18.17 23.66 22.85
C ALA A 70 18.91 22.40 23.32
N GLN A 71 19.88 22.57 24.23
CA GLN A 71 20.53 21.48 24.97
C GLN A 71 20.00 21.47 26.40
N ILE A 72 19.29 20.40 26.81
CA ILE A 72 19.24 19.88 28.19
C ILE A 72 19.03 18.35 28.12
N THR A 73 19.84 17.61 28.89
CA THR A 73 19.99 16.14 29.05
C THR A 73 18.76 15.49 29.77
N ASN A 74 18.41 14.19 29.72
CA ASN A 74 19.22 12.96 29.78
C ASN A 74 18.37 11.66 29.61
N VAL A 75 19.07 10.51 29.43
CA VAL A 75 18.73 9.07 29.58
C VAL A 75 17.93 8.32 28.48
N ALA A 76 18.65 7.39 27.83
CA ALA A 76 18.16 6.27 26.98
C ALA A 76 17.59 6.61 25.59
N GLY A 77 18.44 7.13 24.71
CA GLY A 77 18.20 7.13 23.26
C GLY A 77 19.42 7.68 22.54
N ASN A 78 20.23 6.81 21.92
CA ASN A 78 21.51 7.25 21.33
C ASN A 78 21.74 6.64 19.94
N LEU A 79 20.85 6.97 19.00
CA LEU A 79 21.13 6.96 17.56
C LEU A 79 21.33 8.41 17.13
N ASN A 80 22.54 8.94 17.31
CA ASN A 80 22.91 10.23 16.75
C ASN A 80 23.29 10.07 15.27
N ILE A 81 22.51 10.76 14.44
CA ILE A 81 22.73 10.97 13.01
C ILE A 81 24.01 11.78 12.83
N ILE A 82 24.98 11.22 12.10
CA ILE A 82 26.22 11.88 11.70
C ILE A 82 25.87 13.01 10.72
N LYS A 83 26.07 14.26 11.12
CA LYS A 83 26.29 15.37 10.18
C LYS A 83 27.75 15.36 9.76
N GLY A 84 27.98 15.48 8.46
CA GLY A 84 29.30 15.41 7.83
C GLY A 84 30.23 16.57 8.19
N ASP A 85 31.51 16.27 8.00
CA ASP A 85 32.72 17.10 8.06
C ASP A 85 33.14 17.70 9.41
N SER A 86 34.03 16.98 10.09
CA SER A 86 35.45 17.35 10.24
C SER A 86 36.13 16.35 11.18
N GLY A 87 37.35 15.93 10.84
CA GLY A 87 38.04 14.85 11.53
C GLY A 87 38.24 15.10 13.02
N LEU A 88 37.81 14.13 13.85
CA LEU A 88 38.28 13.93 15.22
C LEU A 88 38.10 12.44 15.60
N SER A 89 39.11 11.91 16.29
CA SER A 89 39.27 10.57 16.90
C SER A 89 38.04 9.64 17.00
N SER A 90 38.20 8.39 16.54
CA SER A 90 37.27 7.29 16.73
C SER A 90 37.22 6.81 18.19
N ASP A 91 36.45 7.48 19.04
CA ASP A 91 36.03 6.90 20.32
C ASP A 91 35.02 5.78 20.02
N THR A 92 35.52 4.55 19.98
CA THR A 92 34.71 3.35 19.80
C THR A 92 33.75 3.27 21.00
N LYS A 93 32.45 3.49 20.77
CA LYS A 93 31.41 3.33 21.81
C LYS A 93 31.59 1.97 22.47
N LYS A 94 31.97 1.97 23.75
CA LYS A 94 32.18 0.73 24.52
C LYS A 94 30.82 0.12 24.85
N ILE A 95 30.41 -0.91 24.09
CA ILE A 95 29.16 -1.65 24.32
C ILE A 95 29.24 -2.39 25.65
N THR A 96 28.26 -2.20 26.53
CA THR A 96 28.16 -2.83 27.86
C THR A 96 27.01 -3.84 27.92
N ALA A 97 27.02 -4.72 28.93
CA ALA A 97 25.92 -5.67 29.19
C ALA A 97 24.59 -4.95 29.45
N ASP A 98 24.60 -3.85 30.21
CA ASP A 98 23.39 -3.06 30.52
C ASP A 98 22.75 -2.47 29.27
N MET A 99 23.56 -2.03 28.29
CA MET A 99 23.05 -1.54 27.01
C MET A 99 22.32 -2.65 26.23
N ILE A 100 22.87 -3.87 26.25
CA ILE A 100 22.26 -5.02 25.57
C ILE A 100 20.97 -5.45 26.27
N ALA A 101 20.98 -5.49 27.61
CA ALA A 101 19.80 -5.79 28.41
C ALA A 101 18.67 -4.76 28.16
N SER A 102 19.01 -3.47 28.15
CA SER A 102 18.05 -2.40 27.86
C SER A 102 17.52 -2.41 26.42
N ALA A 103 18.28 -2.91 25.45
CA ALA A 103 17.86 -3.03 24.06
C ALA A 103 17.08 -4.31 23.76
N THR A 104 17.13 -5.30 24.66
CA THR A 104 16.41 -6.56 24.52
C THR A 104 14.92 -6.33 24.85
N PRO A 105 14.01 -6.49 23.87
CA PRO A 105 12.60 -6.24 24.11
C PRO A 105 11.97 -7.35 24.96
N ALA A 106 11.04 -6.98 25.82
CA ALA A 106 10.17 -7.95 26.49
C ALA A 106 9.27 -8.69 25.49
N VAL A 107 8.88 -9.92 25.83
CA VAL A 107 7.90 -10.68 25.06
C VAL A 107 6.59 -9.89 24.99
N PRO A 108 6.07 -9.56 23.79
CA PRO A 108 4.87 -8.74 23.67
C PRO A 108 3.64 -9.39 24.27
N ILE A 109 2.90 -8.64 25.09
CA ILE A 109 1.65 -9.13 25.71
C ILE A 109 0.53 -9.25 24.66
N VAL A 110 0.46 -8.30 23.73
CA VAL A 110 -0.51 -8.35 22.62
C VAL A 110 0.16 -9.00 21.42
N PHE A 111 -0.23 -10.23 21.13
CA PHE A 111 0.23 -11.02 20.00
C PHE A 111 -0.97 -11.76 19.41
N LYS A 112 -1.27 -11.50 18.13
CA LYS A 112 -2.49 -12.00 17.45
C LYS A 112 -2.18 -12.42 16.01
N GLY A 113 -2.80 -13.51 15.57
CA GLY A 113 -2.79 -13.96 14.16
C GLY A 113 -1.48 -14.58 13.71
N ARG A 114 -0.63 -14.98 14.66
CA ARG A 114 0.73 -15.50 14.43
C ARG A 114 0.99 -16.81 15.16
N GLU A 115 -0.02 -17.34 15.83
CA GLU A 115 0.05 -18.55 16.65
C GLU A 115 0.50 -19.76 15.82
N GLU A 116 0.07 -19.84 14.56
CA GLU A 116 0.47 -20.91 13.65
C GLU A 116 1.94 -20.78 13.21
N LEU A 117 2.43 -19.55 12.98
CA LEU A 117 3.84 -19.33 12.68
C LEU A 117 4.74 -19.63 13.88
N VAL A 118 4.27 -19.37 15.11
CA VAL A 118 4.97 -19.79 16.34
C VAL A 118 5.08 -21.32 16.37
N LYS A 119 3.98 -22.04 16.19
CA LYS A 119 3.98 -23.52 16.15
C LYS A 119 4.95 -24.06 15.09
N GLN A 120 4.95 -23.49 13.90
CA GLN A 120 5.89 -23.86 12.84
C GLN A 120 7.35 -23.63 13.26
N GLY A 121 7.66 -22.46 13.82
CA GLY A 121 9.00 -22.14 14.33
C GLY A 121 9.46 -23.07 15.45
N VAL A 122 8.58 -23.38 16.40
CA VAL A 122 8.86 -24.34 17.48
C VAL A 122 9.12 -25.74 16.94
N ASN A 123 8.27 -26.21 16.01
CA ASN A 123 8.43 -27.52 15.39
C ASN A 123 9.77 -27.69 14.67
N ILE A 124 10.32 -26.63 14.08
CA ILE A 124 11.65 -26.66 13.45
C ILE A 124 12.72 -27.03 14.46
N PHE A 125 12.66 -26.52 15.70
CA PHE A 125 13.62 -26.87 16.75
C PHE A 125 13.33 -28.22 17.41
N CYS A 126 12.08 -28.70 17.38
CA CYS A 126 11.75 -30.04 17.86
C CYS A 126 12.17 -31.15 16.88
N GLN A 127 12.26 -30.85 15.59
CA GLN A 127 12.67 -31.81 14.55
C GLN A 127 14.17 -32.09 14.57
N GLN A 128 14.54 -33.34 14.29
CA GLN A 128 15.94 -33.75 14.26
C GLN A 128 16.66 -33.16 13.04
N GLY A 129 17.82 -32.54 13.27
CA GLY A 129 18.70 -32.03 12.22
C GLY A 129 18.41 -30.61 11.73
N LEU A 130 17.23 -30.05 12.02
CA LEU A 130 16.91 -28.65 11.74
C LEU A 130 17.33 -27.75 12.92
N ARG A 131 18.11 -26.71 12.63
CA ARG A 131 18.73 -25.86 13.65
C ARG A 131 18.73 -24.37 13.30
N PHE A 132 18.39 -24.00 12.07
CA PHE A 132 18.54 -22.63 11.58
C PHE A 132 17.21 -22.12 11.04
N LEU A 133 16.67 -21.10 11.71
CA LEU A 133 15.40 -20.47 11.40
C LEU A 133 15.61 -19.02 10.98
N ALA A 134 15.11 -18.64 9.81
CA ALA A 134 15.09 -17.26 9.35
C ALA A 134 13.66 -16.73 9.36
N ILE A 135 13.47 -15.60 10.05
CA ILE A 135 12.22 -14.85 10.08
C ILE A 135 12.46 -13.56 9.29
N LEU A 136 11.94 -13.55 8.07
CA LEU A 136 12.24 -12.53 7.07
C LEU A 136 11.03 -11.64 6.77
N GLY A 137 11.25 -10.51 6.12
CA GLY A 137 10.20 -9.62 5.61
C GLY A 137 10.39 -8.15 5.96
N ALA A 138 9.41 -7.33 5.60
CA ALA A 138 9.47 -5.88 5.74
C ALA A 138 9.56 -5.38 7.19
N GLY A 139 9.94 -4.12 7.34
CA GLY A 139 9.93 -3.41 8.63
C GLY A 139 8.53 -3.38 9.22
N GLY A 140 8.41 -3.57 10.53
CA GLY A 140 7.12 -3.50 11.23
C GLY A 140 6.19 -4.72 11.08
N MET A 141 6.65 -5.81 10.45
CA MET A 141 5.86 -7.06 10.28
C MET A 141 5.74 -7.94 11.53
N GLY A 142 6.42 -7.60 12.62
CA GLY A 142 6.41 -8.36 13.87
C GLY A 142 7.43 -9.51 13.94
N LYS A 143 8.52 -9.44 13.16
CA LYS A 143 9.59 -10.47 13.15
C LYS A 143 10.22 -10.71 14.52
N THR A 144 10.62 -9.63 15.20
CA THR A 144 11.17 -9.68 16.56
C THR A 144 10.18 -10.28 17.55
N SER A 145 8.91 -9.86 17.50
CA SER A 145 7.84 -10.42 18.34
C SER A 145 7.66 -11.92 18.11
N LEU A 146 7.68 -12.36 16.86
CA LEU A 146 7.57 -13.78 16.51
C LEU A 146 8.78 -14.58 17.03
N ALA A 147 10.00 -14.06 16.89
CA ALA A 147 11.21 -14.69 17.43
C ALA A 147 11.14 -14.86 18.95
N LEU A 148 10.70 -13.82 19.66
CA LEU A 148 10.52 -13.83 21.11
C LEU A 148 9.47 -14.86 21.55
N HIS A 149 8.31 -14.94 20.89
CA HIS A 149 7.29 -15.96 21.23
C HIS A 149 7.73 -17.39 20.92
N ILE A 150 8.55 -17.61 19.89
CA ILE A 150 9.14 -18.93 19.63
C ILE A 150 10.12 -19.28 20.75
N MET A 151 11.00 -18.33 21.10
CA MET A 151 11.99 -18.47 22.17
C MET A 151 11.34 -18.74 23.52
N ASP A 152 10.24 -18.06 23.84
CA ASP A 152 9.48 -18.15 25.10
C ASP A 152 8.59 -19.40 25.21
N SER A 153 8.41 -20.17 24.12
CA SER A 153 7.54 -21.35 24.15
C SER A 153 8.07 -22.46 25.08
N ASP A 154 7.17 -23.13 25.79
CA ASP A 154 7.50 -24.22 26.73
C ASP A 154 8.41 -25.30 26.10
N LEU A 155 8.15 -25.68 24.85
CA LEU A 155 8.94 -26.71 24.16
C LEU A 155 10.38 -26.26 23.86
N VAL A 156 10.56 -24.99 23.52
CA VAL A 156 11.90 -24.42 23.27
C VAL A 156 12.62 -24.24 24.60
N GLN A 157 11.95 -23.69 25.62
CA GLN A 157 12.49 -23.55 26.97
C GLN A 157 12.91 -24.91 27.57
N ASN A 158 12.11 -25.96 27.40
CA ASN A 158 12.45 -27.30 27.86
C ASN A 158 13.67 -27.90 27.16
N LYS A 159 13.89 -27.58 25.88
CA LYS A 159 15.01 -28.12 25.09
C LYS A 159 16.32 -27.40 25.39
N PHE A 160 16.30 -26.07 25.41
CA PHE A 160 17.51 -25.25 25.51
C PHE A 160 17.80 -24.81 26.95
N GLY A 161 16.76 -24.70 27.79
CA GLY A 161 16.84 -24.16 29.15
C GLY A 161 17.28 -22.70 29.13
N GLU A 162 18.07 -22.32 30.13
CA GLU A 162 18.65 -20.98 30.27
C GLU A 162 19.67 -20.62 29.17
N ARG A 163 20.03 -21.55 28.27
CA ARG A 163 20.97 -21.33 27.15
C ARG A 163 20.28 -20.74 25.91
N CYS A 164 19.40 -19.78 26.14
CA CYS A 164 18.69 -19.04 25.12
C CYS A 164 19.16 -17.58 25.16
N TYR A 165 19.88 -17.16 24.11
CA TYR A 165 20.52 -15.85 24.08
C TYR A 165 19.90 -14.97 23.00
N PHE A 166 19.49 -13.76 23.38
CA PHE A 166 18.96 -12.76 22.45
C PHE A 166 20.01 -11.68 22.21
N ILE A 167 20.32 -11.43 20.94
CA ILE A 167 21.30 -10.43 20.51
C ILE A 167 20.58 -9.36 19.68
N PRO A 168 20.35 -8.15 20.22
CA PRO A 168 19.83 -7.03 19.45
C PRO A 168 20.93 -6.51 18.52
N CYS A 169 20.96 -6.98 17.28
CA CYS A 169 22.06 -6.73 16.35
C CYS A 169 22.23 -5.26 15.97
N GLU A 170 21.22 -4.42 16.21
CA GLU A 170 21.26 -2.98 15.98
C GLU A 170 22.35 -2.23 16.79
N LEU A 171 22.87 -2.85 17.86
CA LEU A 171 23.96 -2.29 18.65
C LEU A 171 25.36 -2.57 18.07
N PHE A 172 25.47 -3.41 17.04
CA PHE A 172 26.75 -3.92 16.55
C PHE A 172 26.94 -3.61 15.06
N GLU A 173 28.12 -3.10 14.72
CA GLU A 173 28.46 -2.62 13.39
C GLU A 173 29.26 -3.65 12.57
N ASP A 174 29.89 -4.62 13.23
CA ASP A 174 30.79 -5.56 12.58
C ASP A 174 30.91 -6.88 13.36
N ALA A 175 31.75 -7.78 12.84
CA ALA A 175 31.97 -9.09 13.45
C ALA A 175 32.67 -8.99 14.82
N GLU A 176 33.53 -8.00 15.07
CA GLU A 176 34.24 -7.89 16.34
C GLU A 176 33.29 -7.44 17.46
N SER A 177 32.53 -6.37 17.20
CA SER A 177 31.51 -5.87 18.10
C SER A 177 30.44 -6.94 18.39
N LEU A 178 30.02 -7.71 17.37
CA LEU A 178 29.07 -8.81 17.56
C LEU A 178 29.64 -9.95 18.43
N VAL A 179 30.91 -10.33 18.24
CA VAL A 179 31.61 -11.29 19.12
C VAL A 179 31.64 -10.79 20.56
N GLN A 180 31.96 -9.51 20.75
CA GLN A 180 31.94 -8.88 22.06
C GLN A 180 30.53 -8.92 22.69
N GLY A 181 29.48 -8.63 21.93
CA GLY A 181 28.10 -8.74 22.40
C GLY A 181 27.73 -10.15 22.86
N LEU A 182 28.08 -11.17 22.08
CA LEU A 182 27.84 -12.57 22.44
C LEU A 182 28.53 -12.96 23.76
N ILE A 183 29.76 -12.52 23.97
CA ILE A 183 30.50 -12.76 25.22
C ILE A 183 29.80 -12.13 26.43
N HIS A 184 29.27 -10.90 26.29
CA HIS A 184 28.55 -10.24 27.38
C HIS A 184 27.25 -10.96 27.70
N VAL A 185 26.47 -11.32 26.68
CA VAL A 185 25.15 -11.97 26.85
C VAL A 185 25.28 -13.41 27.36
N MET A 186 26.38 -14.09 27.04
CA MET A 186 26.70 -15.42 27.55
C MET A 186 27.49 -15.38 28.87
N GLU A 187 27.75 -14.19 29.43
CA GLU A 187 28.46 -13.98 30.70
C GLU A 187 29.85 -14.67 30.74
N LEU A 188 30.58 -14.65 29.62
CA LEU A 188 31.86 -15.34 29.51
C LEU A 188 33.00 -14.56 30.15
N THR A 189 33.77 -15.21 31.02
CA THR A 189 34.95 -14.61 31.64
C THR A 189 36.08 -14.41 30.62
N MET A 190 36.59 -13.18 30.54
CA MET A 190 37.75 -12.83 29.73
C MET A 190 39.02 -12.76 30.58
N GLN A 191 40.07 -13.46 30.17
CA GLN A 191 41.42 -13.24 30.72
C GLN A 191 42.16 -12.21 29.88
N GLU A 192 42.98 -11.38 30.53
CA GLU A 192 43.90 -10.47 29.85
C GLU A 192 44.77 -11.28 28.87
N ASN A 193 44.82 -10.85 27.61
CA ASN A 193 45.52 -11.50 26.48
C ASN A 193 44.83 -12.67 25.76
N GLN A 194 43.59 -13.04 26.11
CA GLN A 194 42.85 -14.02 25.32
C GLN A 194 42.12 -13.38 24.13
N SER A 195 42.20 -14.03 22.96
CA SER A 195 41.42 -13.63 21.78
C SER A 195 39.93 -13.83 22.03
N LYS A 196 39.13 -12.76 21.84
CA LYS A 196 37.67 -12.80 22.04
C LYS A 196 37.00 -13.91 21.24
N GLN A 197 37.42 -14.11 19.99
CA GLN A 197 36.90 -15.18 19.13
C GLN A 197 37.21 -16.57 19.72
N LYS A 198 38.42 -16.77 20.25
CA LYS A 198 38.82 -18.05 20.83
C LYS A 198 37.98 -18.40 22.05
N VAL A 199 37.71 -17.43 22.93
CA VAL A 199 36.84 -17.61 24.11
C VAL A 199 35.43 -18.02 23.69
N LEU A 200 34.83 -17.27 22.75
CA LEU A 200 33.49 -17.57 22.24
C LEU A 200 33.41 -18.98 21.63
N PHE A 201 34.32 -19.33 20.71
CA PHE A 201 34.26 -20.62 20.04
C PHE A 201 34.59 -21.80 20.96
N ASN A 202 35.48 -21.62 21.93
CA ASN A 202 35.72 -22.64 22.95
C ASN A 202 34.43 -22.92 23.74
N HIS A 203 33.70 -21.89 24.15
CA HIS A 203 32.42 -22.05 24.84
C HIS A 203 31.38 -22.77 23.96
N LEU A 204 31.18 -22.31 22.71
CA LEU A 204 30.20 -22.91 21.80
C LEU A 204 30.52 -24.36 21.40
N GLN A 205 31.80 -24.74 21.35
CA GLN A 205 32.23 -26.10 21.03
C GLN A 205 32.19 -27.04 22.23
N SER A 206 32.44 -26.53 23.44
CA SER A 206 32.41 -27.30 24.69
C SER A 206 31.04 -27.36 25.35
N ALA A 207 30.02 -26.69 24.78
CA ALA A 207 28.66 -26.65 25.30
C ALA A 207 28.10 -28.07 25.57
N HIS A 208 27.76 -28.32 26.84
CA HIS A 208 27.25 -29.62 27.29
C HIS A 208 25.80 -29.88 26.85
N GLY A 209 25.05 -28.84 26.49
CA GLY A 209 23.66 -28.92 26.05
C GLY A 209 23.41 -28.15 24.75
N ASP A 210 22.19 -28.28 24.23
CA ASP A 210 21.76 -27.48 23.07
C ASP A 210 21.64 -26.00 23.49
N LEU A 211 22.00 -25.10 22.59
CA LEU A 211 22.04 -23.65 22.80
C LEU A 211 21.31 -22.94 21.65
N LEU A 212 20.52 -21.93 21.98
CA LEU A 212 19.78 -21.12 21.01
C LEU A 212 20.32 -19.68 21.01
N ILE A 213 20.63 -19.14 19.84
CA ILE A 213 20.99 -17.72 19.67
C ILE A 213 19.99 -17.08 18.72
N VAL A 214 19.37 -15.98 19.16
CA VAL A 214 18.51 -15.12 18.34
C VAL A 214 19.30 -13.88 17.94
N PHE A 215 19.56 -13.74 16.65
CA PHE A 215 20.13 -12.53 16.06
C PHE A 215 18.99 -11.66 15.51
N ASP A 216 18.63 -10.59 16.23
CA ASP A 216 17.52 -9.71 15.85
C ASP A 216 18.01 -8.48 15.06
N ASN A 217 17.37 -8.15 13.94
CA ASN A 217 17.75 -7.06 13.02
C ASN A 217 19.17 -7.20 12.47
N PHE A 218 19.50 -8.41 12.02
CA PHE A 218 20.83 -8.78 11.55
C PHE A 218 21.29 -7.99 10.31
N GLU A 219 20.38 -7.32 9.59
CA GLU A 219 20.73 -6.45 8.46
C GLU A 219 21.71 -5.33 8.85
N THR A 220 21.75 -4.92 10.12
CA THR A 220 22.61 -3.83 10.61
C THR A 220 24.09 -4.20 10.48
N PRO A 221 24.62 -5.21 11.20
CA PRO A 221 26.01 -5.64 11.01
C PRO A 221 26.23 -6.27 9.63
N TRP A 222 25.19 -6.82 9.00
CA TRP A 222 25.32 -7.44 7.67
C TRP A 222 25.64 -6.44 6.55
N ASN A 223 25.09 -5.23 6.61
CA ASN A 223 25.22 -4.21 5.56
C ASN A 223 26.08 -2.99 5.97
N HIS A 224 26.65 -3.01 7.18
CA HIS A 224 27.50 -1.92 7.65
C HIS A 224 28.90 -1.94 7.00
N GLY A 225 29.39 -0.77 6.58
CA GLY A 225 30.71 -0.61 5.96
C GLY A 225 31.06 -1.70 4.93
N ASN A 226 32.18 -2.38 5.17
CA ASN A 226 32.63 -3.56 4.42
C ASN A 226 32.62 -4.83 5.30
N SER A 227 31.81 -4.85 6.37
CA SER A 227 31.86 -5.90 7.40
C SER A 227 31.17 -7.20 6.98
N ARG A 228 30.37 -7.21 5.91
CA ARG A 228 29.57 -8.36 5.42
C ARG A 228 30.37 -9.67 5.36
N ILE A 229 31.59 -9.64 4.84
CA ILE A 229 32.44 -10.84 4.73
C ILE A 229 32.83 -11.36 6.13
N GLY A 230 33.23 -10.47 7.03
CA GLY A 230 33.59 -10.82 8.40
C GLY A 230 32.39 -11.38 9.18
N VAL A 231 31.23 -10.74 9.04
CA VAL A 231 29.99 -11.15 9.70
C VAL A 231 29.49 -12.49 9.16
N LYS A 232 29.54 -12.70 7.83
CA LYS A 232 29.28 -14.01 7.19
C LYS A 232 30.17 -15.10 7.76
N ASN A 233 31.49 -14.87 7.78
CA ASN A 233 32.46 -15.83 8.28
C ASN A 233 32.22 -16.19 9.76
N LEU A 234 31.88 -15.21 10.59
CA LEU A 234 31.53 -15.42 11.99
C LEU A 234 30.28 -16.30 12.11
N LEU A 235 29.20 -15.93 11.42
CA LEU A 235 27.92 -16.63 11.48
C LEU A 235 28.03 -18.08 11.02
N GLU A 236 28.75 -18.35 9.93
CA GLU A 236 28.97 -19.71 9.42
C GLU A 236 29.84 -20.56 10.34
N LYS A 237 30.84 -19.96 11.01
CA LYS A 237 31.61 -20.67 12.05
C LYS A 237 30.72 -21.03 13.23
N ILE A 238 29.82 -20.15 13.66
CA ILE A 238 28.84 -20.44 14.72
C ILE A 238 27.90 -21.56 14.29
N ALA A 239 27.39 -21.53 13.04
CA ALA A 239 26.51 -22.57 12.51
C ALA A 239 27.16 -23.97 12.44
N LYS A 240 28.50 -24.04 12.32
CA LYS A 240 29.24 -25.32 12.37
C LYS A 240 29.27 -25.95 13.76
N CYS A 241 29.01 -25.20 14.84
CA CYS A 241 28.91 -25.76 16.18
C CYS A 241 27.66 -26.64 16.29
N ARG A 242 27.83 -27.95 16.54
CA ARG A 242 26.75 -28.95 16.49
C ARG A 242 25.60 -28.68 17.46
N LYS A 243 25.90 -28.09 18.62
CA LYS A 243 24.94 -27.80 19.68
C LYS A 243 24.22 -26.46 19.53
N VAL A 244 24.64 -25.64 18.57
CA VAL A 244 24.07 -24.31 18.36
C VAL A 244 22.91 -24.39 17.37
N SER A 245 21.79 -23.80 17.76
CA SER A 245 20.63 -23.47 16.93
C SER A 245 20.52 -21.95 16.83
N LEU A 246 20.05 -21.46 15.68
CA LEU A 246 19.99 -20.03 15.36
C LEU A 246 18.59 -19.64 14.94
N ILE A 247 18.13 -18.50 15.44
CA ILE A 247 17.09 -17.69 14.82
C ILE A 247 17.75 -16.42 14.29
N VAL A 248 17.44 -16.04 13.06
CA VAL A 248 17.77 -14.71 12.55
C VAL A 248 16.49 -13.97 12.18
N THR A 249 16.37 -12.73 12.62
CA THR A 249 15.39 -11.80 12.07
C THR A 249 16.13 -10.79 11.20
N MET A 250 15.67 -10.60 9.97
CA MET A 250 16.20 -9.56 9.09
C MET A 250 15.23 -9.13 8.00
N ARG A 251 15.57 -8.02 7.35
CA ARG A 251 14.96 -7.62 6.07
C ARG A 251 15.57 -8.39 4.91
N GLY A 252 14.79 -8.50 3.83
CA GLY A 252 15.17 -9.16 2.60
C GLY A 252 14.46 -10.49 2.39
N PRO A 253 14.55 -11.06 1.17
CA PRO A 253 13.90 -12.31 0.81
C PRO A 253 14.66 -13.56 1.32
N ASP A 254 15.97 -13.42 1.57
CA ASP A 254 16.85 -14.54 1.89
C ASP A 254 17.58 -14.38 3.22
N GLY A 255 17.91 -15.52 3.84
CA GLY A 255 18.70 -15.56 5.07
C GLY A 255 20.18 -15.26 4.80
N PRO A 256 20.96 -14.88 5.83
CA PRO A 256 22.34 -14.48 5.66
C PRO A 256 23.29 -15.68 5.53
N GLY A 257 24.28 -15.53 4.66
CA GLY A 257 25.36 -16.52 4.46
C GLY A 257 24.89 -17.79 3.75
N ASP A 258 25.80 -18.75 3.60
CA ASP A 258 25.52 -20.00 2.87
C ASP A 258 25.01 -21.08 3.85
N ILE A 259 24.00 -20.70 4.64
CA ILE A 259 23.38 -21.54 5.68
C ILE A 259 22.01 -22.01 5.19
N PRO A 260 21.65 -23.29 5.36
CA PRO A 260 20.36 -23.83 4.92
C PRO A 260 19.22 -23.42 5.87
N TRP A 261 18.88 -22.13 5.86
CA TRP A 261 17.82 -21.55 6.68
C TRP A 261 16.45 -22.14 6.34
N LYS A 262 15.70 -22.55 7.37
CA LYS A 262 14.25 -22.73 7.24
C LYS A 262 13.58 -21.38 7.41
N ARG A 263 12.77 -20.98 6.44
CA ARG A 263 12.04 -19.71 6.45
C ARG A 263 10.63 -19.89 6.99
N LEU A 264 10.15 -18.92 7.75
CA LEU A 264 8.73 -18.78 8.07
C LEU A 264 8.06 -17.82 7.08
N GLY A 265 6.81 -18.11 6.74
CA GLY A 265 6.03 -17.33 5.79
C GLY A 265 6.20 -17.81 4.34
N ASP A 266 6.01 -16.89 3.40
CA ASP A 266 6.10 -17.14 1.96
C ASP A 266 7.44 -16.66 1.38
N GLN A 267 7.51 -16.50 0.05
CA GLN A 267 8.73 -16.08 -0.65
C GLN A 267 9.18 -14.65 -0.29
N SER A 268 8.26 -13.80 0.18
CA SER A 268 8.55 -12.42 0.62
C SER A 268 8.75 -12.29 2.13
N GLY A 269 8.71 -13.41 2.86
CA GLY A 269 8.84 -13.46 4.32
C GLY A 269 7.51 -13.64 5.04
N ILE A 270 7.41 -13.14 6.27
CA ILE A 270 6.16 -13.23 7.03
C ILE A 270 5.11 -12.26 6.43
N PRO A 271 3.87 -12.72 6.16
CA PRO A 271 2.86 -11.90 5.49
C PRO A 271 2.32 -10.82 6.43
N THR A 272 1.52 -9.87 5.95
CA THR A 272 0.72 -8.99 6.83
C THR A 272 -0.31 -9.79 7.63
N LEU A 273 -0.97 -9.17 8.61
CA LEU A 273 -2.03 -9.85 9.35
C LEU A 273 -3.26 -10.05 8.47
N SER A 274 -3.98 -11.15 8.69
CA SER A 274 -5.30 -11.29 8.11
C SER A 274 -6.29 -10.31 8.77
N PRO A 275 -7.39 -9.93 8.09
CA PRO A 275 -8.27 -8.85 8.56
C PRO A 275 -8.81 -9.06 9.98
N VAL A 276 -9.20 -10.30 10.32
CA VAL A 276 -9.80 -10.61 11.64
C VAL A 276 -8.77 -10.45 12.77
N PRO A 277 -7.60 -11.13 12.78
CA PRO A 277 -6.56 -10.89 13.78
C PRO A 277 -6.02 -9.45 13.81
N ALA A 278 -5.97 -8.76 12.67
CA ALA A 278 -5.57 -7.35 12.62
C ALA A 278 -6.53 -6.47 13.44
N LYS A 279 -7.84 -6.73 13.31
CA LYS A 279 -8.89 -6.05 14.07
C LYS A 279 -8.82 -6.39 15.55
N GLU A 280 -8.60 -7.66 15.89
CA GLU A 280 -8.40 -8.08 17.28
C GLU A 280 -7.19 -7.40 17.92
N ALA A 281 -6.07 -7.34 17.19
CA ALA A 281 -4.86 -6.63 17.64
C ALA A 281 -5.13 -5.14 17.86
N PHE A 282 -5.80 -4.48 16.90
CA PHE A 282 -6.17 -3.07 17.02
C PHE A 282 -6.99 -2.81 18.28
N LYS A 283 -8.03 -3.61 18.53
CA LYS A 283 -8.89 -3.51 19.73
C LYS A 283 -8.10 -3.75 21.01
N ALA A 284 -7.26 -4.79 21.02
CA ALA A 284 -6.41 -5.10 22.18
C ALA A 284 -5.43 -3.96 22.50
N PHE A 285 -4.83 -3.33 21.49
CA PHE A 285 -3.96 -2.18 21.68
C PHE A 285 -4.70 -0.91 22.11
N ALA A 286 -5.90 -0.66 21.55
CA ALA A 286 -6.71 0.52 21.87
C ALA A 286 -7.28 0.46 23.30
N GLY A 287 -7.61 -0.75 23.77
CA GLY A 287 -8.21 -0.98 25.09
C GLY A 287 -9.63 -0.42 25.21
N ASN A 288 -10.07 -0.19 26.45
CA ASN A 288 -11.47 0.11 26.78
C ASN A 288 -12.00 1.47 26.28
N LYS A 289 -11.15 2.32 25.71
CA LYS A 289 -11.56 3.63 25.17
C LYS A 289 -12.27 3.53 23.82
N LEU A 290 -12.17 2.39 23.14
CA LEU A 290 -12.89 2.16 21.91
C LEU A 290 -14.37 1.87 22.24
N GLN A 291 -15.26 2.83 22.03
CA GLN A 291 -16.70 2.58 22.11
C GLN A 291 -17.12 1.71 20.91
N SER A 292 -17.50 0.46 21.16
CA SER A 292 -17.90 -0.48 20.12
C SER A 292 -19.34 -0.18 19.65
N SER A 293 -19.46 0.34 18.43
CA SER A 293 -20.71 0.43 17.66
C SER A 293 -20.47 -0.17 16.27
N ASP A 294 -21.53 -0.56 15.56
CA ASP A 294 -21.40 -1.12 14.19
C ASP A 294 -20.70 -0.15 13.23
N ASP A 295 -20.97 1.16 13.37
CA ASP A 295 -20.27 2.21 12.62
C ASP A 295 -18.75 2.23 12.92
N SER A 296 -18.37 1.93 14.16
CA SER A 296 -16.95 1.84 14.54
C SER A 296 -16.29 0.59 13.95
N GLU A 297 -17.01 -0.52 13.84
CA GLU A 297 -16.47 -1.76 13.25
C GLU A 297 -16.09 -1.56 11.78
N SER A 298 -16.98 -0.96 10.98
CA SER A 298 -16.72 -0.70 9.55
C SER A 298 -15.63 0.35 9.34
N GLN A 299 -15.57 1.37 10.20
CA GLN A 299 -14.50 2.36 10.21
C GLN A 299 -13.12 1.76 10.53
N ILE A 300 -13.06 0.83 11.47
CA ILE A 300 -11.82 0.09 11.77
C ILE A 300 -11.42 -0.76 10.56
N ASP A 301 -12.36 -1.49 9.95
CA ASP A 301 -12.05 -2.32 8.78
C ASP A 301 -11.51 -1.47 7.61
N SER A 302 -12.12 -0.30 7.36
CA SER A 302 -11.65 0.65 6.35
C SER A 302 -10.25 1.18 6.65
N LEU A 303 -9.97 1.57 7.90
CA LEU A 303 -8.65 2.04 8.31
C LEU A 303 -7.59 0.92 8.16
N LEU A 304 -7.89 -0.29 8.65
CA LEU A 304 -6.96 -1.42 8.60
C LEU A 304 -6.65 -1.86 7.17
N TYR A 305 -7.64 -1.81 6.27
CA TYR A 305 -7.44 -2.01 4.84
C TYR A 305 -6.45 -1.00 4.27
N GLN A 306 -6.59 0.29 4.60
CA GLN A 306 -5.67 1.34 4.14
C GLN A 306 -4.26 1.22 4.73
N LEU A 307 -4.12 0.63 5.92
CA LEU A 307 -2.82 0.34 6.55
C LEU A 307 -2.22 -0.97 6.06
N GLU A 308 -2.88 -1.66 5.12
CA GLU A 308 -2.54 -3.00 4.61
C GLU A 308 -2.25 -4.03 5.71
N TYR A 309 -2.92 -3.87 6.85
CA TYR A 309 -2.78 -4.78 7.99
C TYR A 309 -1.33 -4.95 8.51
N VAL A 310 -0.47 -3.95 8.34
CA VAL A 310 0.91 -3.96 8.85
C VAL A 310 0.90 -3.82 10.38
N PRO A 311 1.42 -4.80 11.15
CA PRO A 311 1.32 -4.82 12.62
C PRO A 311 1.77 -3.55 13.34
N LEU A 312 2.90 -2.98 12.93
CA LEU A 312 3.42 -1.74 13.52
C LEU A 312 2.47 -0.56 13.28
N ALA A 313 1.94 -0.42 12.05
CA ALA A 313 1.00 0.63 11.70
C ALA A 313 -0.33 0.48 12.48
N ILE A 314 -0.79 -0.76 12.67
CA ILE A 314 -1.97 -1.08 13.49
C ILE A 314 -1.75 -0.64 14.94
N ARG A 315 -0.61 -1.04 15.55
CA ARG A 315 -0.29 -0.72 16.94
C ARG A 315 -0.26 0.79 17.17
N LEU A 316 0.43 1.54 16.30
CA LEU A 316 0.59 2.98 16.43
C LEU A 316 -0.75 3.70 16.23
N SER A 317 -1.54 3.29 15.22
CA SER A 317 -2.91 3.80 15.02
C SER A 317 -3.79 3.56 16.25
N ALA A 318 -3.74 2.36 16.83
CA ALA A 318 -4.49 2.04 18.04
C ALA A 318 -4.04 2.86 19.26
N GLN A 319 -2.76 3.23 19.36
CA GLN A 319 -2.30 4.16 20.42
C GLN A 319 -2.92 5.56 20.26
N HIS A 320 -3.16 6.04 19.03
CA HIS A 320 -3.85 7.32 18.82
C HIS A 320 -5.30 7.29 19.30
N VAL A 321 -6.02 6.17 19.13
CA VAL A 321 -7.40 6.04 19.62
C VAL A 321 -7.53 6.20 21.14
N LYS A 322 -6.45 5.97 21.89
CA LYS A 322 -6.43 6.26 23.33
C LYS A 322 -6.56 7.75 23.67
N ARG A 323 -6.31 8.63 22.70
CA ARG A 323 -6.23 10.09 22.87
C ARG A 323 -7.28 10.83 22.05
N VAL A 324 -7.61 10.34 20.86
CA VAL A 324 -8.57 10.96 19.95
C VAL A 324 -9.64 9.96 19.49
N PRO A 325 -10.86 10.42 19.14
CA PRO A 325 -11.87 9.55 18.55
C PRO A 325 -11.41 8.92 17.23
N LEU A 326 -11.90 7.72 16.92
CA LEU A 326 -11.58 6.98 15.68
C LEU A 326 -11.81 7.81 14.41
N LYS A 327 -12.92 8.54 14.34
CA LYS A 327 -13.23 9.44 13.22
C LYS A 327 -12.17 10.53 13.01
N THR A 328 -11.58 11.04 14.10
CA THR A 328 -10.49 12.02 14.03
C THR A 328 -9.21 11.36 13.52
N LEU A 329 -8.89 10.15 14.00
CA LEU A 329 -7.75 9.38 13.50
C LEU A 329 -7.85 9.11 12.00
N ILE A 330 -9.03 8.73 11.50
CA ILE A 330 -9.24 8.49 10.06
C ILE A 330 -8.96 9.76 9.25
N LYS A 331 -9.50 10.92 9.68
CA LYS A 331 -9.21 12.20 9.02
C LYS A 331 -7.72 12.57 9.07
N MET A 332 -7.06 12.28 10.18
CA MET A 332 -5.61 12.48 10.33
C MET A 332 -4.85 11.59 9.35
N TRP A 333 -5.21 10.31 9.23
CA TRP A 333 -4.63 9.39 8.25
C TRP A 333 -4.84 9.86 6.82
N GLU A 334 -6.06 10.25 6.46
CA GLU A 334 -6.39 10.76 5.11
C GLU A 334 -5.52 11.96 4.71
N LYS A 335 -5.24 12.87 5.65
CA LYS A 335 -4.49 14.10 5.40
C LYS A 335 -2.97 13.95 5.51
N HIS A 336 -2.51 13.21 6.52
CA HIS A 336 -1.12 13.19 6.95
C HIS A 336 -0.43 11.82 6.76
N LYS A 337 -1.20 10.78 6.39
CA LYS A 337 -0.68 9.47 5.98
C LYS A 337 0.32 8.88 6.98
N THR A 338 1.42 8.31 6.51
CA THR A 338 2.43 7.63 7.35
C THR A 338 3.01 8.51 8.46
N SER A 339 3.00 9.84 8.32
CA SER A 339 3.52 10.74 9.37
C SER A 339 2.76 10.66 10.70
N ILE A 340 1.49 10.23 10.67
CA ILE A 340 0.72 10.03 11.91
C ILE A 340 1.01 8.69 12.58
N LEU A 341 1.73 7.78 11.93
CA LEU A 341 2.08 6.49 12.50
C LEU A 341 3.34 6.65 13.36
N ALA A 342 3.22 7.45 14.42
CA ALA A 342 4.31 7.76 15.35
C ALA A 342 3.80 8.01 16.78
N GLU A 343 4.57 7.58 17.78
CA GLU A 343 4.35 7.97 19.17
C GLU A 343 4.83 9.42 19.40
N GLN A 344 4.43 10.05 20.52
CA GLN A 344 4.82 11.42 20.88
C GLN A 344 6.23 11.52 21.49
N THR A 345 6.99 10.43 21.42
CA THR A 345 8.36 10.33 21.91
C THR A 345 9.35 10.55 20.76
N GLU A 346 10.64 10.53 21.07
CA GLU A 346 11.67 10.46 20.04
C GLU A 346 11.36 9.34 19.02
N PRO A 347 11.45 9.63 17.71
CA PRO A 347 11.22 8.65 16.68
C PRO A 347 12.26 7.53 16.75
N GLY A 348 11.77 6.30 16.78
CA GLY A 348 12.56 5.08 16.75
C GLY A 348 11.85 4.00 15.96
N ARG A 349 12.54 2.88 15.71
CA ARG A 349 12.03 1.81 14.84
C ARG A 349 10.69 1.22 15.28
N LEU A 350 10.45 1.19 16.60
CA LEU A 350 9.20 0.71 17.18
C LEU A 350 8.19 1.83 17.32
N THR A 351 8.62 3.09 17.49
CA THR A 351 7.74 4.21 17.79
C THR A 351 7.34 5.00 16.55
N SER A 352 7.91 4.75 15.37
CA SER A 352 7.57 5.44 14.12
C SER A 352 7.76 4.55 12.88
N VAL A 353 6.73 4.47 12.03
CA VAL A 353 6.82 3.76 10.74
C VAL A 353 7.77 4.48 9.78
N SER A 354 7.66 5.82 9.68
CA SER A 354 8.56 6.65 8.87
C SER A 354 10.03 6.45 9.23
N PHE A 355 10.35 6.42 10.53
CA PHE A 355 11.73 6.15 10.98
C PHE A 355 12.22 4.77 10.54
N SER A 356 11.39 3.72 10.68
CA SER A 356 11.73 2.36 10.24
C SER A 356 11.99 2.28 8.72
N ILE A 357 11.26 3.06 7.92
CA ILE A 357 11.47 3.14 6.47
C ILE A 357 12.78 3.86 6.16
N ASP A 358 13.01 5.02 6.77
CA ASP A 358 14.24 5.81 6.59
C ASP A 358 15.49 5.03 7.00
N LEU A 359 15.40 4.26 8.08
CA LEU A 359 16.47 3.37 8.51
C LEU A 359 16.80 2.31 7.44
N SER A 360 15.80 1.83 6.70
CA SER A 360 16.02 0.87 5.60
C SER A 360 16.78 1.52 4.45
N ILE A 361 16.41 2.75 4.08
CA ILE A 361 17.10 3.54 3.05
C ILE A 361 18.56 3.72 3.43
N GLN A 362 18.84 4.03 4.71
CA GLN A 362 20.19 4.22 5.22
C GLN A 362 21.01 2.92 5.23
N ILE A 363 20.48 1.84 5.81
CA ILE A 363 21.18 0.54 5.96
C ILE A 363 21.54 -0.03 4.58
N PHE A 364 20.62 0.04 3.62
CA PHE A 364 20.81 -0.49 2.27
C PHE A 364 21.42 0.54 1.30
N ARG A 365 21.84 1.72 1.82
CA ARG A 365 22.48 2.81 1.06
C ARG A 365 21.73 3.18 -0.20
N ILE A 366 20.41 3.23 -0.12
CA ILE A 366 19.54 3.54 -1.26
C ILE A 366 19.72 5.03 -1.58
N LYS A 367 20.34 5.30 -2.73
CA LYS A 367 20.68 6.65 -3.22
C LYS A 367 20.74 6.67 -4.75
N GLY A 368 20.80 7.87 -5.34
CA GLY A 368 20.91 8.04 -6.79
C GLY A 368 19.80 7.30 -7.53
N ARG A 369 20.17 6.55 -8.58
CA ARG A 369 19.19 5.87 -9.45
C ARG A 369 18.32 4.82 -8.73
N THR A 370 18.83 4.18 -7.66
CA THR A 370 18.03 3.26 -6.84
C THR A 370 16.92 4.01 -6.08
N LEU A 371 17.22 5.21 -5.58
CA LEU A 371 16.24 6.06 -4.90
C LEU A 371 15.24 6.66 -5.88
N GLU A 372 15.67 7.02 -7.09
CA GLU A 372 14.78 7.47 -8.17
C GLU A 372 13.80 6.35 -8.56
N LEU A 373 14.28 5.10 -8.72
CA LEU A 373 13.41 3.94 -8.96
C LEU A 373 12.41 3.71 -7.80
N LEU A 374 12.88 3.84 -6.55
CA LEU A 374 12.02 3.75 -5.37
C LEU A 374 10.92 4.83 -5.39
N SER A 375 11.28 6.04 -5.81
CA SER A 375 10.35 7.18 -5.95
C SER A 375 9.33 6.92 -7.07
N THR A 376 9.76 6.37 -8.20
CA THR A 376 8.89 5.93 -9.30
C THR A 376 7.88 4.87 -8.85
N LEU A 377 8.34 3.82 -8.15
CA LEU A 377 7.47 2.79 -7.59
C LEU A 377 6.47 3.38 -6.58
N SER A 378 6.89 4.38 -5.78
CA SER A 378 6.00 5.02 -4.82
C SER A 378 4.88 5.84 -5.47
N PHE A 379 5.12 6.36 -6.68
CA PHE A 379 4.14 7.14 -7.43
C PHE A 379 3.06 6.27 -8.09
N LEU A 380 3.38 5.01 -8.39
CA LEU A 380 2.53 4.06 -9.10
C LEU A 380 1.67 3.25 -8.10
N PRO A 381 0.33 3.44 -8.05
CA PRO A 381 -0.54 2.75 -7.10
C PRO A 381 -0.47 1.22 -7.18
N ASP A 382 -0.37 0.68 -8.39
CA ASP A 382 -0.30 -0.77 -8.62
C ASP A 382 1.17 -1.27 -8.69
N GLY A 383 2.15 -0.41 -8.41
CA GLY A 383 3.56 -0.69 -8.59
C GLY A 383 3.94 -0.82 -10.07
N ILE A 384 4.84 -1.74 -10.41
CA ILE A 384 5.21 -2.06 -11.80
C ILE A 384 4.73 -3.49 -12.11
N PRO A 385 3.59 -3.66 -12.79
CA PRO A 385 3.12 -4.97 -13.25
C PRO A 385 4.00 -5.52 -14.37
N LEU A 386 4.14 -6.85 -14.43
CA LEU A 386 4.96 -7.56 -15.42
C LEU A 386 6.38 -6.97 -15.49
N TRP A 387 6.97 -6.72 -14.32
CA TRP A 387 8.12 -5.83 -14.20
C TRP A 387 9.35 -6.28 -14.99
N VAL A 388 9.51 -7.59 -15.19
CA VAL A 388 10.60 -8.15 -15.99
C VAL A 388 10.53 -7.67 -17.45
N GLU A 389 9.34 -7.42 -17.98
CA GLU A 389 9.11 -7.01 -19.37
C GLU A 389 8.95 -5.49 -19.52
N THR A 390 8.40 -4.82 -18.50
CA THR A 390 7.98 -3.42 -18.59
C THR A 390 8.96 -2.44 -17.96
N LEU A 391 9.78 -2.86 -16.97
CA LEU A 391 10.60 -1.96 -16.16
C LEU A 391 11.57 -1.12 -17.00
N GLU A 392 12.28 -1.73 -17.96
CA GLU A 392 13.26 -1.03 -18.79
C GLU A 392 12.60 0.03 -19.69
N GLN A 393 11.35 -0.19 -20.10
CA GLN A 393 10.59 0.75 -20.91
C GLN A 393 10.01 1.89 -20.06
N MET A 394 9.55 1.57 -18.85
CA MET A 394 8.97 2.53 -17.90
C MET A 394 10.03 3.42 -17.24
N PHE A 395 11.20 2.87 -16.97
CA PHE A 395 12.29 3.54 -16.26
C PHE A 395 13.63 3.17 -16.91
N PRO A 396 13.95 3.72 -18.08
CA PRO A 396 15.15 3.37 -18.82
C PRO A 396 16.41 3.76 -18.04
N GLY A 397 17.45 2.94 -18.20
CA GLY A 397 18.76 3.17 -17.60
C GLY A 397 19.56 1.90 -17.40
N GLU A 398 20.86 2.06 -17.15
CA GLU A 398 21.76 0.94 -16.85
C GLU A 398 21.62 0.47 -15.39
N GLY A 399 21.93 -0.80 -15.13
CA GLY A 399 22.00 -1.34 -13.77
C GLY A 399 20.66 -1.55 -13.06
N LEU A 400 19.54 -1.59 -13.78
CA LEU A 400 18.20 -1.77 -13.20
C LEU A 400 18.07 -3.05 -12.38
N SER A 401 18.68 -4.15 -12.82
CA SER A 401 18.66 -5.42 -12.07
C SER A 401 19.30 -5.29 -10.68
N VAL A 402 20.42 -4.56 -10.56
CA VAL A 402 21.09 -4.28 -9.29
C VAL A 402 20.24 -3.37 -8.41
N ASN A 403 19.59 -2.36 -9.00
CA ASN A 403 18.68 -1.47 -8.29
C ASN A 403 17.48 -2.26 -7.72
N VAL A 404 16.81 -3.07 -8.54
CA VAL A 404 15.69 -3.92 -8.09
C VAL A 404 16.14 -4.90 -7.01
N SER A 405 17.28 -5.57 -7.20
CA SER A 405 17.84 -6.49 -6.20
C SER A 405 18.06 -5.80 -4.85
N THR A 406 18.67 -4.60 -4.85
CA THR A 406 18.89 -3.81 -3.63
C THR A 406 17.58 -3.43 -2.95
N LEU A 407 16.56 -3.05 -3.73
CA LEU A 407 15.24 -2.69 -3.19
C LEU A 407 14.50 -3.91 -2.61
N LEU A 408 14.59 -5.08 -3.25
CA LEU A 408 14.04 -6.33 -2.72
C LEU A 408 14.76 -6.76 -1.43
N GLU A 409 16.10 -6.68 -1.40
CA GLU A 409 16.91 -6.95 -0.20
C GLU A 409 16.52 -6.03 0.97
N SER A 410 16.14 -4.78 0.69
CA SER A 410 15.68 -3.84 1.73
C SER A 410 14.27 -4.14 2.27
N SER A 411 13.49 -4.97 1.55
CA SER A 411 12.05 -5.20 1.76
C SER A 411 11.20 -3.92 1.78
N LEU A 412 11.66 -2.85 1.12
CA LEU A 412 10.82 -1.69 0.82
C LEU A 412 9.87 -1.97 -0.34
N ILE A 413 10.25 -2.91 -1.21
CA ILE A 413 9.43 -3.45 -2.28
C ILE A 413 9.40 -4.98 -2.17
N TYR A 414 8.40 -5.60 -2.80
CA TYR A 414 8.28 -7.05 -2.91
C TYR A 414 7.76 -7.44 -4.29
N ASP A 415 8.09 -8.66 -4.73
CA ASP A 415 7.55 -9.26 -5.95
C ASP A 415 6.29 -10.05 -5.60
N GLN A 416 5.17 -9.72 -6.25
CA GLN A 416 3.93 -10.47 -6.14
C GLN A 416 3.20 -10.47 -7.48
N ASN A 417 2.84 -11.67 -7.95
CA ASN A 417 2.12 -11.88 -9.22
C ASN A 417 2.83 -11.19 -10.40
N GLU A 418 4.16 -11.39 -10.51
CA GLU A 418 5.00 -10.81 -11.57
C GLU A 418 5.07 -9.27 -11.55
N GLY A 419 4.70 -8.64 -10.43
CA GLY A 419 4.74 -7.19 -10.25
C GLY A 419 5.57 -6.78 -9.05
N LEU A 420 6.34 -5.69 -9.20
CA LEU A 420 7.02 -5.03 -8.07
C LEU A 420 6.04 -4.10 -7.37
N LYS A 421 5.83 -4.32 -6.07
CA LYS A 421 4.88 -3.56 -5.27
C LYS A 421 5.51 -2.98 -4.01
N MET A 422 4.81 -2.03 -3.42
CA MET A 422 5.12 -1.43 -2.12
C MET A 422 3.97 -1.66 -1.16
N LEU A 423 4.29 -1.70 0.14
CA LEU A 423 3.25 -1.59 1.15
C LEU A 423 2.75 -0.16 1.22
N VAL A 424 1.45 0.07 1.41
CA VAL A 424 0.86 1.43 1.41
C VAL A 424 1.57 2.39 2.39
N PRO A 425 1.87 2.04 3.66
CA PRO A 425 2.60 2.95 4.53
C PRO A 425 4.01 3.30 4.03
N VAL A 426 4.66 2.39 3.30
CA VAL A 426 5.96 2.65 2.66
C VAL A 426 5.78 3.57 1.47
N GLN A 427 4.84 3.25 0.58
CA GLN A 427 4.50 4.04 -0.60
C GLN A 427 4.21 5.50 -0.23
N GLU A 428 3.34 5.74 0.74
CA GLU A 428 2.95 7.09 1.17
C GLU A 428 4.12 7.89 1.77
N HIS A 429 4.99 7.24 2.54
CA HIS A 429 6.18 7.90 3.10
C HIS A 429 7.20 8.27 2.02
N ILE A 430 7.50 7.34 1.11
CA ILE A 430 8.43 7.61 0.01
C ILE A 430 7.85 8.69 -0.90
N HIS A 431 6.58 8.59 -1.29
CA HIS A 431 5.93 9.57 -2.15
C HIS A 431 5.97 10.98 -1.57
N SER A 432 5.77 11.11 -0.25
CA SER A 432 5.83 12.40 0.44
C SER A 432 7.25 12.95 0.60
N LYS A 433 8.25 12.10 0.86
CA LYS A 433 9.61 12.53 1.21
C LYS A 433 10.55 12.62 0.01
N TYR A 434 10.35 11.75 -0.97
CA TYR A 434 11.13 11.61 -2.19
C TYR A 434 10.17 11.60 -3.39
N PRO A 435 9.58 12.77 -3.74
CA PRO A 435 8.65 12.85 -4.85
C PRO A 435 9.35 12.52 -6.17
N ILE A 436 8.63 11.85 -7.06
CA ILE A 436 9.08 11.55 -8.43
C ILE A 436 9.37 12.85 -9.21
N GLY A 437 10.42 12.83 -10.03
CA GLY A 437 10.76 13.95 -10.91
C GLY A 437 9.84 14.02 -12.13
N GLN A 438 9.56 15.23 -12.63
CA GLN A 438 8.67 15.44 -13.78
C GLN A 438 9.15 14.69 -15.04
N VAL A 439 10.46 14.56 -15.25
CA VAL A 439 11.04 13.80 -16.38
C VAL A 439 10.62 12.33 -16.33
N ASP A 440 10.62 11.71 -15.15
CA ASP A 440 10.20 10.32 -14.99
C ASP A 440 8.67 10.19 -15.15
N VAL A 441 7.87 11.17 -14.71
CA VAL A 441 6.42 11.20 -14.94
C VAL A 441 6.10 11.30 -16.44
N ASP A 442 6.85 12.12 -17.19
CA ASP A 442 6.72 12.25 -18.65
C ASP A 442 7.04 10.91 -19.35
N GLN A 443 8.10 10.21 -18.92
CA GLN A 443 8.45 8.89 -19.43
C GLN A 443 7.35 7.85 -19.16
N LEU A 444 6.78 7.85 -17.95
CA LEU A 444 5.66 6.98 -17.60
C LEU A 444 4.42 7.28 -18.44
N GLU A 445 4.10 8.55 -18.68
CA GLU A 445 3.00 8.96 -19.55
C GLU A 445 3.22 8.43 -20.99
N MET A 446 4.42 8.64 -21.54
CA MET A 446 4.77 8.16 -22.88
C MET A 446 4.67 6.64 -22.99
N PHE A 447 5.18 5.91 -21.99
CA PHE A 447 5.05 4.46 -21.92
C PHE A 447 3.59 4.04 -21.95
N TYR A 448 2.74 4.58 -21.08
CA TYR A 448 1.35 4.16 -21.01
C TYR A 448 0.52 4.60 -22.21
N ALA A 449 0.83 5.74 -22.82
CA ALA A 449 0.21 6.16 -24.08
C ALA A 449 0.53 5.17 -25.21
N GLN A 450 1.76 4.65 -25.27
CA GLN A 450 2.14 3.63 -26.24
C GLN A 450 1.55 2.26 -25.91
N PHE A 451 1.55 1.88 -24.63
CA PHE A 451 0.92 0.65 -24.14
C PHE A 451 -0.55 0.58 -24.57
N LEU A 452 -1.31 1.65 -24.32
CA LEU A 452 -2.72 1.73 -24.70
C LEU A 452 -2.92 1.56 -26.22
N LYS A 453 -2.06 2.17 -27.06
CA LYS A 453 -2.13 2.03 -28.52
C LYS A 453 -1.82 0.61 -29.00
N ASN A 454 -1.01 -0.13 -28.25
CA ASN A 454 -0.58 -1.48 -28.59
C ASN A 454 -1.54 -2.57 -28.08
N LEU A 455 -2.58 -2.21 -27.30
CA LEU A 455 -3.56 -3.18 -26.83
C LEU A 455 -4.21 -3.93 -28.02
N PRO A 456 -4.53 -5.22 -27.84
CA PRO A 456 -5.14 -6.01 -28.89
C PRO A 456 -6.50 -5.43 -29.29
N GLY A 457 -6.89 -5.62 -30.55
CA GLY A 457 -8.20 -5.17 -31.03
C GLY A 457 -9.39 -5.93 -30.44
N ASN A 458 -9.14 -7.07 -29.78
CA ASN A 458 -10.15 -7.84 -29.07
C ASN A 458 -10.39 -7.23 -27.67
N ASP A 459 -11.62 -6.80 -27.40
CA ASP A 459 -11.96 -6.10 -26.16
C ASP A 459 -11.72 -6.94 -24.89
N ILE A 460 -11.89 -8.27 -24.94
CA ILE A 460 -11.69 -9.13 -23.77
C ILE A 460 -10.20 -9.27 -23.47
N GLU A 461 -9.38 -9.52 -24.49
CA GLU A 461 -7.92 -9.61 -24.34
C GLU A 461 -7.34 -8.28 -23.86
N ALA A 462 -7.78 -7.16 -24.45
CA ALA A 462 -7.33 -5.82 -24.07
C ALA A 462 -7.69 -5.48 -22.62
N GLN A 463 -8.87 -5.91 -22.15
CA GLN A 463 -9.28 -5.73 -20.76
C GLN A 463 -8.41 -6.51 -19.77
N LEU A 464 -8.02 -7.74 -20.12
CA LEU A 464 -7.16 -8.56 -19.27
C LEU A 464 -5.76 -7.96 -19.16
N GLU A 465 -5.20 -7.48 -20.26
CA GLU A 465 -3.90 -6.80 -20.28
C GLU A 465 -3.93 -5.44 -19.58
N LEU A 466 -5.02 -4.69 -19.69
CA LEU A 466 -5.14 -3.36 -19.09
C LEU A 466 -5.39 -3.40 -17.57
N GLN A 467 -6.04 -4.45 -17.07
CA GLN A 467 -6.49 -4.52 -15.68
C GLN A 467 -5.38 -4.30 -14.62
N PRO A 468 -4.16 -4.86 -14.75
CA PRO A 468 -3.08 -4.63 -13.78
C PRO A 468 -2.52 -3.21 -13.78
N HIS A 469 -2.79 -2.43 -14.84
CA HIS A 469 -2.19 -1.12 -15.07
C HIS A 469 -3.16 0.05 -14.82
N ILE A 470 -4.42 -0.24 -14.53
CA ILE A 470 -5.48 0.78 -14.62
C ILE A 470 -5.32 1.91 -13.59
N ASN A 471 -4.90 1.64 -12.35
CA ASN A 471 -4.76 2.71 -11.36
C ASN A 471 -3.48 3.51 -11.60
N ASN A 472 -2.44 2.88 -12.18
CA ASN A 472 -1.26 3.58 -12.67
C ASN A 472 -1.62 4.59 -13.76
N ILE A 473 -2.40 4.15 -14.76
CA ILE A 473 -2.91 5.01 -15.84
C ILE A 473 -3.74 6.16 -15.25
N ASP A 474 -4.70 5.86 -14.38
CA ASP A 474 -5.53 6.90 -13.74
C ASP A 474 -4.66 7.96 -13.02
N LYS A 475 -3.70 7.50 -12.21
CA LYS A 475 -2.81 8.36 -11.44
C LYS A 475 -1.94 9.24 -12.34
N ILE A 476 -1.30 8.67 -13.36
CA ILE A 476 -0.35 9.37 -14.23
C ILE A 476 -1.09 10.43 -15.05
N PHE A 477 -2.15 10.04 -15.77
CA PHE A 477 -2.88 10.97 -16.62
C PHE A 477 -3.53 12.09 -15.80
N LYS A 478 -4.16 11.79 -14.64
CA LYS A 478 -4.70 12.85 -13.78
C LYS A 478 -3.62 13.79 -13.25
N THR A 479 -2.42 13.29 -12.96
CA THR A 479 -1.31 14.13 -12.51
C THR A 479 -0.85 15.06 -13.63
N GLN A 480 -0.66 14.54 -14.83
CA GLN A 480 -0.23 15.32 -16.01
C GLN A 480 -1.26 16.35 -16.46
N ILE A 481 -2.56 16.01 -16.39
CA ILE A 481 -3.65 16.95 -16.71
C ILE A 481 -3.69 18.08 -15.68
N ARG A 482 -3.54 17.78 -14.39
CA ARG A 482 -3.55 18.80 -13.31
C ARG A 482 -2.36 19.74 -13.39
N SER A 483 -1.20 19.27 -13.81
CA SER A 483 0.02 20.06 -13.91
C SER A 483 0.15 20.82 -15.24
N GLY A 484 -0.65 20.47 -16.26
CA GLY A 484 -0.54 21.03 -17.60
C GLY A 484 0.71 20.56 -18.37
N HIS A 485 1.35 19.47 -17.92
CA HIS A 485 2.58 18.94 -18.52
C HIS A 485 2.37 17.77 -19.48
N SER A 486 1.12 17.36 -19.71
CA SER A 486 0.79 16.23 -20.58
C SER A 486 1.48 16.32 -21.95
N LYS A 487 2.26 15.28 -22.27
CA LYS A 487 3.02 15.13 -23.52
C LYS A 487 2.24 14.40 -24.60
N THR A 488 1.13 13.76 -24.23
CA THR A 488 0.37 12.86 -25.10
C THR A 488 -1.09 13.28 -25.19
N SER A 489 -1.76 12.88 -26.27
CA SER A 489 -3.19 13.17 -26.43
C SER A 489 -4.01 12.32 -25.44
N TYR A 490 -4.58 12.97 -24.43
CA TYR A 490 -5.52 12.36 -23.47
C TYR A 490 -6.75 11.75 -24.16
N MET A 491 -7.14 12.25 -25.35
CA MET A 491 -8.24 11.71 -26.13
C MET A 491 -8.01 10.24 -26.52
N CYS A 492 -6.77 9.86 -26.82
CA CYS A 492 -6.45 8.47 -27.14
C CYS A 492 -6.69 7.56 -25.92
N ALA A 493 -6.26 7.98 -24.74
CA ALA A 493 -6.48 7.24 -23.50
C ALA A 493 -7.97 7.11 -23.17
N VAL A 494 -8.72 8.22 -23.20
CA VAL A 494 -10.18 8.21 -22.98
C VAL A 494 -10.89 7.28 -23.97
N ASN A 495 -10.53 7.34 -25.27
CA ASN A 495 -11.14 6.52 -26.31
C ASN A 495 -10.97 5.02 -26.08
N ILE A 496 -9.83 4.61 -25.54
CA ILE A 496 -9.52 3.19 -25.29
C ILE A 496 -10.22 2.72 -24.01
N LEU A 497 -10.19 3.54 -22.95
CA LEU A 497 -10.84 3.23 -21.68
C LEU A 497 -12.38 3.19 -21.81
N ASP A 498 -12.97 4.01 -22.68
CA ASP A 498 -14.42 4.03 -22.97
C ASP A 498 -14.93 2.75 -23.67
N ARG A 499 -14.05 1.90 -24.21
CA ARG A 499 -14.44 0.62 -24.84
C ARG A 499 -14.94 -0.41 -23.83
N SER A 500 -14.55 -0.27 -22.57
CA SER A 500 -14.86 -1.25 -21.52
C SER A 500 -15.62 -0.62 -20.37
N TRP A 501 -16.77 -1.22 -20.05
CA TRP A 501 -17.58 -0.86 -18.89
C TRP A 501 -16.82 -0.99 -17.57
N ARG A 502 -15.83 -1.90 -17.52
CA ARG A 502 -15.04 -2.17 -16.31
C ARG A 502 -14.20 -0.96 -15.86
N PHE A 503 -13.86 -0.08 -16.79
CA PHE A 503 -13.00 1.09 -16.55
C PHE A 503 -13.76 2.42 -16.59
N VAL A 504 -15.10 2.37 -16.57
CA VAL A 504 -15.97 3.55 -16.53
C VAL A 504 -15.60 4.55 -15.44
N PRO A 505 -15.31 4.16 -14.17
CA PRO A 505 -14.94 5.12 -13.13
C PRO A 505 -13.67 5.93 -13.47
N VAL A 506 -12.69 5.28 -14.10
CA VAL A 506 -11.42 5.93 -14.51
C VAL A 506 -11.67 6.84 -15.70
N SER A 507 -12.36 6.35 -16.73
CA SER A 507 -12.73 7.14 -17.90
C SER A 507 -13.52 8.40 -17.51
N MET A 508 -14.55 8.24 -16.66
CA MET A 508 -15.36 9.33 -16.16
C MET A 508 -14.52 10.36 -15.38
N GLY A 509 -13.65 9.89 -14.49
CA GLY A 509 -12.79 10.77 -13.69
C GLY A 509 -11.76 11.54 -14.53
N LEU A 510 -11.29 10.96 -15.64
CA LEU A 510 -10.44 11.66 -16.60
C LEU A 510 -11.23 12.71 -17.39
N ILE A 511 -12.41 12.35 -17.90
CA ILE A 511 -13.29 13.27 -18.65
C ILE A 511 -13.64 14.50 -17.79
N ASP A 512 -14.07 14.28 -16.55
CA ASP A 512 -14.41 15.36 -15.62
C ASP A 512 -13.23 16.32 -15.40
N LEU A 513 -12.04 15.76 -15.19
CA LEU A 513 -10.84 16.55 -14.95
C LEU A 513 -10.40 17.34 -16.20
N ILE A 514 -10.50 16.74 -17.38
CA ILE A 514 -10.15 17.41 -18.65
C ILE A 514 -11.09 18.59 -18.90
N LEU A 515 -12.41 18.38 -18.72
CA LEU A 515 -13.42 19.43 -18.89
C LEU A 515 -13.27 20.55 -17.85
N GLU A 516 -12.78 20.26 -16.63
CA GLU A 516 -12.57 21.26 -15.58
C GLU A 516 -11.33 22.12 -15.82
N LYS A 517 -10.21 21.52 -16.24
CA LYS A 517 -8.88 22.15 -16.14
C LYS A 517 -8.29 22.69 -17.43
N ASN A 518 -8.76 22.22 -18.57
CA ASN A 518 -7.91 22.21 -19.75
C ASN A 518 -8.40 23.26 -20.76
N GLU A 519 -7.97 24.51 -20.57
CA GLU A 519 -8.33 25.68 -21.40
C GLU A 519 -7.95 25.52 -22.89
N ASN A 520 -7.06 24.58 -23.20
CA ASN A 520 -6.56 24.28 -24.55
C ASN A 520 -7.27 23.10 -25.24
N VAL A 521 -8.36 22.57 -24.67
CA VAL A 521 -9.17 21.55 -25.35
C VAL A 521 -9.80 22.19 -26.58
N GLY A 522 -9.52 21.65 -27.76
CA GLY A 522 -10.17 22.12 -28.98
C GLY A 522 -11.69 21.96 -28.85
N LYS A 523 -12.47 22.94 -29.35
CA LYS A 523 -13.93 22.94 -29.24
C LYS A 523 -14.59 21.61 -29.67
N GLY A 524 -14.02 20.92 -30.66
CA GLY A 524 -14.48 19.60 -31.09
C GLY A 524 -14.23 18.47 -30.07
N ASP A 525 -13.08 18.48 -29.40
CA ASP A 525 -12.74 17.50 -28.36
C ASP A 525 -13.59 17.71 -27.11
N GLU A 526 -13.87 18.97 -26.75
CA GLU A 526 -14.76 19.31 -25.62
C GLU A 526 -16.16 18.73 -25.84
N ILE A 527 -16.70 18.90 -27.04
CA ILE A 527 -17.98 18.32 -27.45
C ILE A 527 -17.92 16.79 -27.38
N ASP A 528 -16.87 16.15 -27.91
CA ASP A 528 -16.75 14.68 -27.90
C ASP A 528 -16.74 14.14 -26.46
N LEU A 529 -16.00 14.79 -25.56
CA LEU A 529 -15.93 14.47 -24.14
C LEU A 529 -17.29 14.63 -23.45
N LYS A 530 -18.02 15.72 -23.69
CA LYS A 530 -19.40 15.91 -23.16
C LYS A 530 -20.34 14.81 -23.62
N LEU A 531 -20.29 14.42 -24.91
CA LEU A 531 -21.13 13.34 -25.43
C LEU A 531 -20.75 11.96 -24.88
N ARG A 532 -19.47 11.70 -24.60
CA ARG A 532 -19.03 10.49 -23.89
C ARG A 532 -19.53 10.46 -22.45
N LYS A 533 -19.36 11.56 -21.73
CA LYS A 533 -19.87 11.74 -20.37
C LYS A 533 -21.38 11.49 -20.32
N ALA A 534 -22.14 12.01 -21.28
CA ALA A 534 -23.57 11.76 -21.41
C ALA A 534 -23.90 10.26 -21.58
N ARG A 535 -23.16 9.54 -22.43
CA ARG A 535 -23.32 8.09 -22.62
C ARG A 535 -23.08 7.31 -21.32
N ILE A 536 -22.01 7.64 -20.59
CA ILE A 536 -21.68 7.03 -19.29
C ILE A 536 -22.78 7.32 -18.26
N LEU A 537 -23.21 8.57 -18.14
CA LEU A 537 -24.26 8.99 -17.20
C LEU A 537 -25.59 8.31 -17.49
N ARG A 538 -25.96 8.18 -18.77
CA ARG A 538 -27.17 7.45 -19.20
C ARG A 538 -27.11 6.01 -18.71
N TRP A 539 -25.97 5.35 -18.89
CA TRP A 539 -25.78 3.97 -18.43
C TRP A 539 -25.90 3.84 -16.91
N LEU A 540 -25.32 4.78 -16.16
CA LEU A 540 -25.45 4.90 -14.70
C LEU A 540 -26.85 5.32 -14.21
N GLN A 541 -27.85 5.42 -15.10
CA GLN A 541 -29.21 5.89 -14.81
C GLN A 541 -29.30 7.33 -14.29
N ARG A 542 -28.26 8.15 -14.49
CA ARG A 542 -28.25 9.59 -14.19
C ARG A 542 -28.75 10.38 -15.40
N LEU A 543 -30.00 10.13 -15.76
CA LEU A 543 -30.59 10.56 -17.04
C LEU A 543 -30.66 12.09 -17.20
N GLN A 544 -30.94 12.82 -16.12
CA GLN A 544 -30.97 14.29 -16.13
C GLN A 544 -29.58 14.90 -16.35
N ASP A 545 -28.56 14.38 -15.65
CA ASP A 545 -27.18 14.81 -15.85
C ASP A 545 -26.71 14.50 -17.28
N ALA A 546 -27.10 13.34 -17.83
CA ALA A 546 -26.80 12.95 -19.20
C ALA A 546 -27.42 13.93 -20.21
N GLU A 547 -28.70 14.29 -20.04
CA GLU A 547 -29.40 15.25 -20.88
C GLU A 547 -28.72 16.62 -20.83
N ALA A 548 -28.36 17.10 -19.64
CA ALA A 548 -27.65 18.37 -19.47
C ALA A 548 -26.31 18.40 -20.22
N GLN A 549 -25.54 17.30 -20.22
CA GLN A 549 -24.29 17.21 -20.97
C GLN A 549 -24.53 17.28 -22.49
N VAL A 550 -25.57 16.60 -23.00
CA VAL A 550 -25.89 16.66 -24.43
C VAL A 550 -26.37 18.05 -24.85
N MET A 551 -27.24 18.68 -24.05
CA MET A 551 -27.69 20.05 -24.33
C MET A 551 -26.53 21.03 -24.34
N SER A 552 -25.62 20.94 -23.36
CA SER A 552 -24.40 21.77 -23.34
C SER A 552 -23.51 21.55 -24.56
N ALA A 553 -23.38 20.32 -25.07
CA ALA A 553 -22.62 20.04 -26.30
C ALA A 553 -23.34 20.58 -27.55
N LYS A 554 -24.67 20.49 -27.57
CA LYS A 554 -25.52 20.98 -28.65
C LYS A 554 -25.48 22.51 -28.77
N ASP A 555 -25.55 23.22 -27.64
CA ASP A 555 -25.52 24.68 -27.58
C ASP A 555 -24.21 25.30 -28.10
N CYS A 556 -23.15 24.48 -28.23
CA CYS A 556 -21.90 24.91 -28.86
C CYS A 556 -22.01 25.06 -30.39
N ILE A 557 -23.07 24.55 -31.02
CA ILE A 557 -23.30 24.57 -32.47
C ILE A 557 -24.45 25.53 -32.81
N ASN A 558 -24.22 26.42 -33.78
CA ASN A 558 -25.27 27.32 -34.25
C ASN A 558 -26.13 26.63 -35.32
N GLU A 559 -27.38 26.31 -34.98
CA GLU A 559 -28.34 25.70 -35.92
C GLU A 559 -28.90 26.67 -36.97
N GLU A 560 -28.72 27.98 -36.79
CA GLU A 560 -29.31 29.03 -37.64
C GLU A 560 -28.45 29.38 -38.87
N GLY A 561 -27.30 28.71 -39.06
CA GLY A 561 -26.35 28.93 -40.15
C GLY A 561 -26.20 27.75 -41.12
N ASN A 562 -25.26 27.87 -42.06
CA ASN A 562 -24.89 26.75 -42.94
C ASN A 562 -24.05 25.74 -42.14
N ILE A 563 -24.67 24.65 -41.71
CA ILE A 563 -24.06 23.62 -40.86
C ILE A 563 -23.05 22.81 -41.68
N SER A 564 -21.80 22.79 -41.24
CA SER A 564 -20.75 21.98 -41.85
C SER A 564 -20.99 20.48 -41.67
N GLN A 565 -20.32 19.65 -42.47
CA GLN A 565 -20.44 18.19 -42.39
C GLN A 565 -20.09 17.65 -40.98
N SER A 566 -19.10 18.24 -40.31
CA SER A 566 -18.69 17.84 -38.95
C SER A 566 -19.68 18.30 -37.88
N GLU A 567 -20.23 19.50 -37.99
CA GLU A 567 -21.28 19.99 -37.07
C GLU A 567 -22.57 19.18 -37.21
N ALA A 568 -22.93 18.79 -38.45
CA ALA A 568 -24.04 17.88 -38.69
C ALA A 568 -23.81 16.51 -38.03
N ASP A 569 -22.60 15.95 -38.09
CA ASP A 569 -22.30 14.68 -37.42
C ASP A 569 -22.47 14.79 -35.89
N ILE A 570 -21.96 15.88 -35.30
CA ILE A 570 -22.10 16.14 -33.86
C ILE A 570 -23.57 16.26 -33.47
N LEU A 571 -24.38 17.04 -34.20
CA LEU A 571 -25.80 17.18 -33.94
C LEU A 571 -26.52 15.82 -34.05
N GLY A 572 -26.18 15.02 -35.08
CA GLY A 572 -26.67 13.66 -35.23
C GLY A 572 -26.42 12.81 -33.99
N ARG A 573 -25.18 12.84 -33.47
CA ARG A 573 -24.77 12.13 -32.24
C ARG A 573 -25.50 12.66 -31.00
N CYS A 574 -25.72 13.97 -30.89
CA CYS A 574 -26.49 14.57 -29.78
C CYS A 574 -27.91 14.00 -29.75
N PHE A 575 -28.60 14.05 -30.89
CA PHE A 575 -29.97 13.55 -31.00
C PHE A 575 -30.08 12.04 -30.79
N ASP A 576 -29.09 11.26 -31.23
CA ASP A 576 -29.02 9.82 -30.96
C ASP A 576 -28.90 9.51 -29.46
N ILE A 577 -28.06 10.26 -28.74
CA ILE A 577 -27.93 10.08 -27.28
C ILE A 577 -29.23 10.49 -26.57
N LEU A 578 -29.85 11.62 -26.94
CA LEU A 578 -31.13 12.09 -26.40
C LEU A 578 -32.26 11.08 -26.66
N GLN A 579 -32.29 10.48 -27.84
CA GLN A 579 -33.22 9.40 -28.17
C GLN A 579 -33.12 8.28 -27.14
N GLY A 580 -31.91 7.80 -26.85
CA GLY A 580 -31.70 6.76 -25.85
C GLY A 580 -32.09 7.19 -24.44
N ILE A 581 -31.83 8.45 -24.06
CA ILE A 581 -32.23 9.00 -22.75
C ILE A 581 -33.75 9.00 -22.59
N TYR A 582 -34.49 9.59 -23.55
CA TYR A 582 -35.94 9.64 -23.49
C TYR A 582 -36.59 8.26 -23.59
N TYR A 583 -35.97 7.34 -24.32
CA TYR A 583 -36.41 5.96 -24.34
C TYR A 583 -36.32 5.31 -22.96
N SER A 584 -35.19 5.47 -22.25
CA SER A 584 -35.02 5.00 -20.86
C SER A 584 -36.00 5.67 -19.89
N GLN A 585 -36.42 6.90 -20.16
CA GLN A 585 -37.46 7.61 -19.39
C GLN A 585 -38.90 7.22 -19.77
N THR A 586 -39.11 6.26 -20.67
CA THR A 586 -40.43 5.88 -21.24
C THR A 586 -41.16 6.98 -22.01
N GLN A 587 -40.45 8.04 -22.42
CA GLN A 587 -40.97 9.14 -23.24
C GLN A 587 -40.84 8.83 -24.73
N TYR A 588 -41.55 7.79 -25.18
CA TYR A 588 -41.36 7.21 -26.52
C TYR A 588 -41.60 8.18 -27.67
N GLU A 589 -42.56 9.10 -27.57
CA GLU A 589 -42.83 10.08 -28.62
C GLU A 589 -41.67 11.06 -28.80
N LYS A 590 -41.07 11.51 -27.69
CA LYS A 590 -39.87 12.35 -27.73
C LYS A 590 -38.69 11.58 -28.29
N ALA A 591 -38.49 10.33 -27.86
CA ALA A 591 -37.43 9.47 -28.39
C ALA A 591 -37.56 9.29 -29.91
N ILE A 592 -38.77 9.08 -30.43
CA ILE A 592 -39.02 8.98 -31.88
C ILE A 592 -38.67 10.28 -32.60
N ASN A 593 -39.05 11.44 -32.05
CA ASN A 593 -38.70 12.73 -32.63
C ASN A 593 -37.17 12.93 -32.67
N MET A 594 -36.48 12.65 -31.56
CA MET A 594 -35.00 12.74 -31.52
C MET A 594 -34.35 11.79 -32.53
N SER A 595 -34.89 10.58 -32.72
CA SER A 595 -34.41 9.64 -33.75
C SER A 595 -34.51 10.20 -35.17
N LEU A 596 -35.62 10.87 -35.49
CA LEU A 596 -35.81 11.51 -36.80
C LEU A 596 -34.83 12.67 -37.01
N GLN A 597 -34.56 13.47 -35.98
CA GLN A 597 -33.54 14.52 -36.04
C GLN A 597 -32.15 13.92 -36.24
N ALA A 598 -31.78 12.86 -35.50
CA ALA A 598 -30.51 12.18 -35.67
C ALA A 598 -30.30 11.69 -37.11
N GLN A 599 -31.32 11.06 -37.71
CA GLN A 599 -31.26 10.60 -39.11
C GLN A 599 -31.07 11.74 -40.10
N LYS A 600 -31.77 12.87 -39.91
CA LYS A 600 -31.63 14.07 -40.75
C LYS A 600 -30.18 14.56 -40.76
N TYR A 601 -29.59 14.69 -39.58
CA TYR A 601 -28.24 15.21 -39.43
C TYR A 601 -27.15 14.23 -39.88
N PHE A 602 -27.30 12.92 -39.62
CA PHE A 602 -26.36 11.91 -40.16
C PHE A 602 -26.42 11.81 -41.68
N LYS A 603 -27.58 12.04 -42.30
CA LYS A 603 -27.69 12.14 -43.75
C LYS A 603 -26.94 13.36 -44.29
N GLN A 604 -27.05 14.50 -43.60
CA GLN A 604 -26.34 15.73 -43.94
C GLN A 604 -24.82 15.63 -43.71
N SER A 605 -24.38 14.80 -42.75
CA SER A 605 -22.96 14.54 -42.52
C SER A 605 -22.37 13.43 -43.42
N GLU A 606 -23.19 12.81 -44.27
CA GLU A 606 -22.83 11.62 -45.08
C GLU A 606 -22.37 10.40 -44.24
N ASN A 607 -22.69 10.36 -42.94
CA ASN A 607 -22.36 9.25 -42.06
C ASN A 607 -23.37 8.10 -42.23
N GLN A 608 -23.23 7.35 -43.32
CA GLN A 608 -24.16 6.28 -43.72
C GLN A 608 -24.29 5.17 -42.66
N TRP A 609 -23.21 4.88 -41.92
CA TRP A 609 -23.21 3.86 -40.88
C TRP A 609 -24.02 4.27 -39.65
N ALA A 610 -23.83 5.49 -39.16
CA ALA A 610 -24.63 6.04 -38.05
C ALA A 610 -26.10 6.17 -38.45
N GLN A 611 -26.38 6.63 -39.68
CA GLN A 611 -27.73 6.70 -40.22
C GLN A 611 -28.43 5.34 -40.21
N ALA A 612 -27.75 4.27 -40.65
CA ALA A 612 -28.32 2.92 -40.66
C ALA A 612 -28.60 2.39 -39.23
N THR A 613 -27.72 2.70 -38.28
CA THR A 613 -27.83 2.25 -36.88
C THR A 613 -29.06 2.85 -36.18
N VAL A 614 -29.33 4.15 -36.38
CA VAL A 614 -30.50 4.83 -35.83
C VAL A 614 -31.83 4.28 -36.40
N VAL A 615 -31.82 3.85 -37.66
CA VAL A 615 -32.99 3.25 -38.34
C VAL A 615 -33.34 1.88 -37.78
N CYS A 616 -32.36 1.06 -37.38
CA CYS A 616 -32.61 -0.25 -36.78
C CYS A 616 -33.36 -0.14 -35.45
N ILE A 617 -32.94 0.77 -34.56
CA ILE A 617 -33.58 1.02 -33.25
C ILE A 617 -35.01 1.55 -33.44
N SER A 618 -35.24 2.31 -34.50
CA SER A 618 -36.57 2.80 -34.87
C SER A 618 -37.51 1.66 -35.31
N ARG A 619 -37.02 0.65 -36.04
CA ARG A 619 -37.84 -0.41 -36.65
C ARG A 619 -38.29 -1.52 -35.68
N GLU A 620 -37.60 -1.73 -34.56
CA GLU A 620 -38.00 -2.71 -33.54
C GLU A 620 -39.26 -2.33 -32.74
N ASN A 621 -39.78 -1.11 -32.94
CA ASN A 621 -41.02 -0.66 -32.32
C ASN A 621 -42.19 -0.75 -33.33
N PRO A 622 -43.23 -1.59 -33.10
CA PRO A 622 -44.32 -1.78 -34.06
C PRO A 622 -45.15 -0.52 -34.36
N ARG A 623 -45.08 0.52 -33.52
CA ARG A 623 -45.69 1.84 -33.80
C ARG A 623 -44.88 2.70 -34.77
N VAL A 624 -43.58 2.47 -34.89
CA VAL A 624 -42.65 3.23 -35.75
C VAL A 624 -42.58 2.64 -37.16
N ALA A 625 -42.72 1.31 -37.31
CA ALA A 625 -42.84 0.68 -38.63
C ALA A 625 -43.99 1.28 -39.48
N LYS A 626 -45.09 1.72 -38.83
CA LYS A 626 -46.21 2.39 -39.49
C LYS A 626 -45.94 3.86 -39.87
N LYS A 627 -45.09 4.59 -39.12
CA LYS A 627 -44.77 6.00 -39.42
C LYS A 627 -43.60 6.13 -40.39
N CYS A 628 -42.56 5.31 -40.30
CA CYS A 628 -41.43 5.34 -41.26
C CYS A 628 -41.85 4.98 -42.69
N ASN A 629 -42.83 4.09 -42.87
CA ASN A 629 -43.38 3.77 -44.20
C ASN A 629 -44.28 4.88 -44.77
N ALA A 630 -44.71 5.86 -43.98
CA ALA A 630 -45.57 6.96 -44.43
C ALA A 630 -44.78 8.21 -44.86
N THR A 631 -43.51 8.32 -44.47
CA THR A 631 -42.66 9.50 -44.77
C THR A 631 -41.67 9.27 -45.91
N TYR A 632 -41.50 8.03 -46.38
CA TYR A 632 -40.62 7.67 -47.51
C TYR A 632 -41.32 6.72 -48.50
N GLY A 633 -42.50 7.16 -48.97
CA GLY A 633 -43.10 6.72 -50.22
C GLY A 633 -42.88 7.80 -51.29
#